data_AF-A0A3C1W2Z0-F1
#
_entry.id   AF-A0A3C1W2Z0-F1
#
_cell.length_a   1.000
_cell.length_b   1.000
_cell.length_c   1.000
_cell.angle_alpha   90.00
_cell.angle_beta   90.00
_cell.angle_gamma   90.00
#
_symmetry.space_group_name_H-M   'P 1'
#
loop_
_entity.id
_entity.type
_entity.pdbx_description
1 polymer ?
#
loop_
_entity_poly.entity_id
_entity_poly.type
_entity_poly.pdbx_seq_one_letter_code
_entity_poly.pdbx_strand_id
1 'polypeptide(L)'
;DHGHLFAWGSESGKKIADRAKFDNPVLRFMEGPGGFFATTSGGVIAQFHAENQKRLQEFKVVSETGAEAPTISSCACWETLLAVGTLDGRVIIFDTETGDQRTIFVAKP
;
A
#
# COMPACT_ATOMS: atom_id res chain seq x y z
N ASP A 1 9.00 9.48 -11.54
CA ASP A 1 9.94 9.09 -10.47
C ASP A 1 9.57 7.75 -9.88
N HIS A 2 10.55 6.93 -9.53
CA HIS A 2 10.35 5.61 -8.92
C HIS A 2 10.42 5.70 -7.40
N GLY A 3 9.70 4.81 -6.71
CA GLY A 3 9.71 4.73 -5.26
C GLY A 3 10.72 3.71 -4.74
N HIS A 4 11.30 3.96 -3.57
CA HIS A 4 12.21 3.04 -2.89
C HIS A 4 11.84 2.93 -1.40
N LEU A 5 11.95 1.72 -0.85
CA LEU A 5 11.84 1.48 0.58
C LEU A 5 13.18 0.97 1.12
N PHE A 6 13.66 1.64 2.16
CA PHE A 6 14.93 1.36 2.82
C PHE A 6 14.70 1.01 4.29
N ALA A 7 15.54 0.14 4.84
CA ALA A 7 15.60 -0.11 6.27
C ALA A 7 16.84 0.57 6.86
N TRP A 8 16.65 1.28 7.97
CA TRP A 8 17.70 1.99 8.70
C TRP A 8 17.72 1.55 10.14
N GLY A 9 18.91 1.36 10.72
CA GLY A 9 19.02 1.09 12.15
C GLY A 9 18.84 2.37 12.93
N SER A 10 17.82 2.43 13.79
CA SER A 10 17.49 3.63 14.58
C SER A 10 18.68 4.13 15.42
N GLU A 11 19.39 3.20 16.08
CA GLU A 11 20.51 3.54 16.97
C GLU A 11 21.77 3.97 16.20
N SER A 12 22.04 3.34 15.06
CA SER A 12 23.30 3.56 14.32
C SER A 12 23.18 4.61 13.22
N GLY A 13 21.96 4.93 12.80
CA GLY A 13 21.69 5.74 11.60
C GLY A 13 22.18 5.12 10.30
N LYS A 14 22.61 3.84 10.30
CA LYS A 14 23.14 3.17 9.11
C LYS A 14 22.03 2.50 8.31
N LYS A 15 22.13 2.56 6.98
CA LYS A 15 21.27 1.79 6.08
C LYS A 15 21.57 0.31 6.27
N ILE A 16 20.55 -0.45 6.66
CA ILE A 16 20.61 -1.90 6.86
C ILE A 16 20.34 -2.62 5.54
N ALA A 17 19.33 -2.18 4.78
CA ALA A 17 18.90 -2.86 3.57
C ALA A 17 18.12 -1.97 2.60
N ASP A 18 18.18 -2.32 1.32
CA ASP A 18 17.25 -1.89 0.28
C ASP A 18 16.11 -2.91 0.19
N ARG A 19 14.92 -2.57 0.69
CA ARG A 19 13.81 -3.52 0.85
C ARG A 19 12.98 -3.70 -0.41
N ALA A 20 12.71 -2.61 -1.13
CA ALA A 20 11.90 -2.67 -2.33
C ALA A 20 12.15 -1.48 -3.25
N LYS A 21 11.94 -1.74 -4.54
CA LYS A 21 11.76 -0.71 -5.57
C LYS A 21 10.30 -0.78 -6.07
N PHE A 22 9.78 0.37 -6.42
CA PHE A 22 8.43 0.54 -6.95
C PHE A 22 8.49 1.36 -8.23
N ASP A 23 7.60 1.06 -9.16
CA ASP A 23 7.54 1.78 -10.43
C ASP A 23 7.02 3.22 -10.25
N ASN A 24 6.30 3.48 -9.17
CA ASN A 24 5.72 4.78 -8.81
C ASN A 24 6.23 5.26 -7.44
N PRO A 25 6.17 6.57 -7.14
CA PRO A 25 6.50 7.10 -5.82
C PRO A 25 5.69 6.41 -4.71
N VAL A 26 6.38 6.09 -3.61
CA VAL A 26 5.74 5.61 -2.38
C VAL A 26 5.20 6.81 -1.62
N LEU A 27 3.91 6.78 -1.27
CA LEU A 27 3.22 7.91 -0.65
C LEU A 27 2.97 7.71 0.85
N ARG A 28 2.76 6.45 1.27
CA ARG A 28 2.55 6.07 2.66
C ARG A 28 3.27 4.77 2.95
N PHE A 29 3.73 4.64 4.20
CA PHE A 29 4.21 3.41 4.78
C PHE A 29 3.59 3.30 6.18
N MET A 30 2.87 2.20 6.45
CA MET A 30 2.19 2.00 7.71
C MET A 30 2.35 0.56 8.22
N GLU A 31 2.31 0.41 9.54
CA GLU A 31 2.16 -0.88 10.19
C GLU A 31 0.67 -1.25 10.28
N GLY A 32 0.36 -2.51 10.08
CA GLY A 32 -0.97 -3.08 10.30
C GLY A 32 -0.89 -4.53 10.76
N PRO A 33 -2.04 -5.17 10.99
CA PRO A 33 -2.08 -6.60 11.28
C PRO A 33 -1.35 -7.42 10.19
N GLY A 34 -0.45 -8.30 10.63
CA GLY A 34 0.31 -9.18 9.73
C GLY A 34 1.49 -8.55 9.00
N GLY A 35 1.77 -7.24 9.16
CA GLY A 35 2.95 -6.64 8.53
C GLY A 35 2.89 -5.15 8.26
N PHE A 36 3.68 -4.72 7.28
CA PHE A 36 3.71 -3.34 6.81
C PHE A 36 3.06 -3.21 5.44
N PHE A 37 2.50 -2.04 5.16
CA PHE A 37 1.90 -1.69 3.89
C PHE A 37 2.55 -0.44 3.33
N ALA A 38 2.94 -0.49 2.06
CA ALA A 38 3.41 0.67 1.32
C ALA A 38 2.44 0.99 0.18
N THR A 39 1.96 2.22 0.08
CA THR A 39 1.08 2.66 -1.02
C THR A 39 1.83 3.51 -2.02
N THR A 40 1.39 3.45 -3.27
CA THR A 40 2.00 4.21 -4.37
C THR A 40 0.99 5.09 -5.08
N SER A 41 1.48 6.07 -5.85
CA SER A 41 0.62 6.91 -6.69
C SER A 41 -0.01 6.17 -7.88
N GLY A 42 0.43 4.94 -8.18
CA GLY A 42 -0.06 4.13 -9.30
C GLY A 42 -1.07 3.05 -8.88
N GLY A 43 -1.83 3.27 -7.79
CA GLY A 43 -2.86 2.33 -7.34
C GLY A 43 -2.34 1.03 -6.74
N VAL A 44 -1.03 0.87 -6.52
CA VAL A 44 -0.45 -0.33 -5.92
C VAL A 44 -0.26 -0.15 -4.41
N ILE A 45 -0.67 -1.17 -3.65
CA ILE A 45 -0.34 -1.35 -2.24
C ILE A 45 0.47 -2.63 -2.12
N ALA A 46 1.68 -2.56 -1.57
CA ALA A 46 2.49 -3.75 -1.30
C ALA A 46 2.49 -4.07 0.20
N GLN A 47 2.25 -5.34 0.53
CA GLN A 47 2.37 -5.86 1.89
C GLN A 47 3.76 -6.47 2.11
N PHE A 48 4.29 -6.29 3.31
CA PHE A 48 5.59 -6.80 3.73
C PHE A 48 5.46 -7.50 5.08
N HIS A 49 6.19 -8.61 5.25
CA HIS A 49 6.22 -9.32 6.52
C HIS A 49 6.82 -8.43 7.63
N ALA A 50 6.24 -8.45 8.84
CA ALA A 50 6.67 -7.59 9.95
C ALA A 50 8.16 -7.80 10.31
N GLU A 51 8.58 -9.06 10.50
CA GLU A 51 9.92 -9.32 11.02
C GLU A 51 11.05 -9.09 10.01
N ASN A 52 10.90 -9.60 8.79
CA ASN A 52 11.98 -9.61 7.80
C ASN A 52 11.76 -8.62 6.64
N GLN A 53 10.61 -7.94 6.60
CA GLN A 53 10.25 -6.92 5.61
C GLN A 53 10.35 -7.42 4.16
N LYS A 54 10.22 -8.74 3.94
CA LYS A 54 10.07 -9.30 2.59
C LYS A 54 8.67 -9.01 2.06
N ARG A 55 8.57 -8.67 0.77
CA ARG A 55 7.29 -8.44 0.10
C ARG A 55 6.49 -9.75 0.10
N LEU A 56 5.24 -9.68 0.53
CA LEU A 56 4.31 -10.82 0.60
C LEU A 56 3.38 -10.83 -0.61
N GLN A 57 2.69 -9.73 -0.86
CA GLN A 57 1.72 -9.59 -1.93
C GLN A 57 1.47 -8.13 -2.30
N GLU A 58 0.66 -7.93 -3.35
CA GLU A 58 0.23 -6.62 -3.82
C GLU A 58 -1.28 -6.58 -4.02
N PHE A 59 -1.89 -5.49 -3.55
CA PHE A 59 -3.26 -5.10 -3.86
C PHE A 59 -3.23 -4.02 -4.93
N LYS A 60 -4.18 -4.08 -5.86
CA LYS A 60 -4.23 -3.15 -6.99
C LYS A 60 -5.58 -2.48 -7.04
N VAL A 61 -5.57 -1.15 -7.01
CA VAL A 61 -6.72 -0.34 -7.34
C VAL A 61 -6.67 -0.06 -8.83
N VAL A 62 -7.67 -0.55 -9.55
CA VAL A 62 -7.80 -0.36 -10.99
C VAL A 62 -8.68 0.84 -11.32
N SER A 63 -8.44 1.42 -12.50
CA SER A 63 -9.35 2.42 -13.07
C SER A 63 -10.63 1.75 -13.55
N GLU A 64 -11.79 2.33 -13.23
CA GLU A 64 -13.09 1.88 -13.77
C GLU A 64 -13.29 2.27 -15.23
N THR A 65 -12.61 3.33 -15.68
CA THR A 65 -12.75 3.88 -17.03
C THR A 65 -11.62 3.45 -17.98
N GLY A 66 -10.70 2.61 -17.51
CA GLY A 66 -9.50 2.19 -18.25
C GLY A 66 -8.42 3.28 -18.37
N ALA A 67 -8.57 4.39 -17.66
CA ALA A 67 -7.52 5.41 -17.50
C ALA A 67 -6.38 4.91 -16.58
N GLU A 68 -5.42 5.78 -16.27
CA GLU A 68 -4.38 5.47 -15.28
C GLU A 68 -4.98 5.09 -13.92
N ALA A 69 -4.30 4.18 -13.22
CA ALA A 69 -4.71 3.78 -11.88
C ALA A 69 -4.73 4.99 -10.93
N PRO A 70 -5.74 5.11 -10.07
CA PRO A 70 -5.87 6.28 -9.22
C PRO A 70 -4.75 6.34 -8.18
N THR A 71 -4.35 7.57 -7.86
CA THR A 71 -3.43 7.82 -6.75
C THR A 71 -4.08 7.49 -5.41
N ILE A 72 -3.37 6.71 -4.61
CA ILE A 72 -3.77 6.38 -3.25
C ILE A 72 -3.42 7.54 -2.32
N SER A 73 -4.43 8.10 -1.65
CA SER A 73 -4.28 9.23 -0.73
C SER A 73 -4.02 8.79 0.71
N SER A 74 -4.59 7.65 1.10
CA SER A 74 -4.55 7.13 2.46
C SER A 74 -4.80 5.63 2.50
N CYS A 75 -4.34 5.00 3.57
CA CYS A 75 -4.68 3.63 3.90
C CYS A 75 -4.80 3.46 5.41
N ALA A 76 -5.65 2.53 5.84
CA ALA A 76 -5.82 2.13 7.22
C ALA A 76 -6.12 0.64 7.28
N CYS A 77 -5.75 -0.03 8.37
CA CYS A 77 -5.93 -1.47 8.50
C CYS A 77 -6.54 -1.81 9.86
N TRP A 78 -7.49 -2.74 9.89
CA TRP A 78 -8.09 -3.29 11.10
C TRP A 78 -8.41 -4.78 10.89
N GLU A 79 -7.90 -5.63 11.77
CA GLU A 79 -7.92 -7.09 11.58
C GLU A 79 -7.43 -7.48 10.17
N THR A 80 -8.24 -8.21 9.39
CA THR A 80 -7.88 -8.58 8.02
C THR A 80 -8.34 -7.58 6.96
N LEU A 81 -8.86 -6.41 7.36
CA LEU A 81 -9.43 -5.42 6.45
C LEU A 81 -8.45 -4.28 6.22
N LEU A 82 -8.08 -4.08 4.96
CA LEU A 82 -7.32 -2.93 4.49
C LEU A 82 -8.24 -1.97 3.74
N ALA A 83 -8.45 -0.78 4.30
CA ALA A 83 -9.13 0.31 3.65
C ALA A 83 -8.12 1.19 2.90
N VAL A 84 -8.41 1.51 1.64
CA VAL A 84 -7.58 2.35 0.78
C VAL A 84 -8.45 3.48 0.22
N GLY A 85 -8.11 4.71 0.58
CA GLY A 85 -8.72 5.92 0.00
C GLY A 85 -7.93 6.41 -1.20
N THR A 86 -8.63 6.79 -2.26
CA THR A 86 -8.06 7.30 -3.52
C THR A 86 -8.42 8.76 -3.76
N LEU A 87 -7.64 9.44 -4.60
CA LEU A 87 -7.92 10.83 -4.99
C LEU A 87 -9.13 10.97 -5.93
N ASP A 88 -9.59 9.89 -6.55
CA ASP A 88 -10.83 9.86 -7.35
C ASP A 88 -12.10 9.69 -6.49
N GLY A 89 -11.99 9.77 -5.16
CA GLY A 89 -13.12 9.78 -4.24
C GLY A 89 -13.64 8.38 -3.84
N ARG A 90 -12.89 7.32 -4.16
CA ARG A 90 -13.25 5.95 -3.77
C ARG A 90 -12.56 5.54 -2.47
N VAL A 91 -13.22 4.65 -1.75
CA VAL A 91 -12.63 3.85 -0.66
C VAL A 91 -12.81 2.38 -1.02
N ILE A 92 -11.69 1.69 -1.20
CA ILE A 92 -11.68 0.26 -1.52
C ILE A 92 -11.29 -0.52 -0.27
N ILE A 93 -12.03 -1.59 0.01
CA ILE A 93 -11.71 -2.52 1.10
C ILE A 93 -11.16 -3.81 0.52
N PHE A 94 -9.96 -4.19 0.95
CA PHE A 94 -9.33 -5.46 0.65
C PHE A 94 -9.29 -6.36 1.88
N ASP A 95 -9.27 -7.67 1.63
CA ASP A 95 -8.89 -8.68 2.59
C ASP A 95 -7.38 -8.91 2.53
N THR A 96 -6.67 -8.70 3.64
CA THR A 96 -5.21 -8.76 3.69
C THR A 96 -4.64 -10.17 3.71
N GLU A 97 -5.45 -11.20 3.91
CA GLU A 97 -4.98 -12.60 3.90
C GLU A 97 -5.06 -13.18 2.48
N THR A 98 -6.17 -12.92 1.80
CA THR A 98 -6.49 -13.47 0.48
C THR A 98 -6.05 -12.56 -0.66
N GLY A 99 -5.94 -11.24 -0.43
CA GLY A 99 -5.75 -10.25 -1.48
C GLY A 99 -7.04 -9.75 -2.10
N ASP A 100 -8.19 -10.34 -1.74
CA ASP A 100 -9.45 -10.09 -2.42
C ASP A 100 -10.01 -8.69 -2.14
N GLN A 101 -10.50 -8.04 -3.19
CA GLN A 101 -11.29 -6.82 -3.02
C GLN A 101 -12.69 -7.17 -2.53
N ARG A 102 -13.02 -6.78 -1.30
CA ARG A 102 -14.32 -7.08 -0.68
C ARG A 102 -15.41 -6.11 -1.10
N THR A 103 -15.12 -4.81 -1.15
CA THR A 103 -16.11 -3.79 -1.51
C THR A 103 -15.48 -2.47 -1.93
N ILE A 104 -16.28 -1.60 -2.56
CA ILE A 104 -15.93 -0.24 -2.94
C ILE A 104 -17.05 0.70 -2.46
N PHE A 105 -16.66 1.77 -1.78
CA PHE A 105 -17.52 2.91 -1.50
C PHE A 105 -17.09 4.08 -2.37
N VAL A 106 -18.06 4.82 -2.90
CA VAL A 106 -17.81 6.07 -3.63
C VAL A 106 -18.36 7.19 -2.77
N ALA A 107 -17.51 8.14 -2.39
CA ALA A 107 -17.98 9.36 -1.77
C ALA A 107 -18.87 10.09 -2.78
N LYS A 108 -20.17 10.18 -2.48
CA LYS A 108 -21.05 11.06 -3.27
C LYS A 108 -20.66 12.52 -2.96
N PRO A 109 -20.70 13.42 -3.95
CA PRO A 109 -20.48 14.85 -3.74
C PRO A 109 -21.39 15.43 -2.66
#